data_AF-A0A929X096-F1
#
_entry.id   AF-A0A929X096-F1
#
_cell.length_a   1.000
_cell.length_b   1.000
_cell.length_c   1.000
_cell.angle_alpha   90.00
_cell.angle_beta   90.00
_cell.angle_gamma   90.00
#
_symmetry.space_group_name_H-M   'P 1'
#
loop_
_entity.id
_entity.type
_entity.pdbx_description
1 polymer ?
#
loop_
_entity_poly.entity_id
_entity_poly.type
_entity_poly.pdbx_seq_one_letter_code
_entity_poly.pdbx_strand_id
1 'polypeptide(L)'
;MWNKPYSLKEGTAITVGLMLIGLILQFTIGPLEWGLFMWPANIIALTIFVALLLVVWLLRKHFYFFRFMASMQAAVPAIAGAALLTIIMGVTRQLPEGRLPADPIGLTKMLNFWPFILVYVWMTAITGEATILQLSRFSWRRLPSFVSHLGLFIVLTCGTLGNADMRRLKMFCERGKVEWRGLDAWNNVHQLPVAIQLEKFTIDEYPPKLVVINRRGLPQPAKKPENLVLDKGLRTGHLTGWNIEVAKRIDDAMPAALVRMVGKMPTGMMANIRMDSLGVARNNEGYVQSEAPGSACAIFVKATRGAEVKQGWISCGSYMFPYQGLKLDDEHTIVMPNREPRRYASLVDIYTMDGQNIQTEIEVNKPFSISGWKIYQLSYNEQMGKWSNVSVFELVTDPWLPIVYAGIFMLLIGAVGMFLTAGRKKREEVTR
;
A
#
# COMPACT_ATOMS: atom_id res chain seq x y z
N MET A 1 31.53 25.43 24.80
CA MET A 1 30.24 24.70 24.77
C MET A 1 30.26 23.43 25.61
N TRP A 2 31.39 22.77 25.90
CA TRP A 2 31.38 21.47 26.59
C TRP A 2 31.58 21.56 28.11
N ASN A 3 30.84 22.43 28.78
CA ASN A 3 30.93 22.60 30.24
C ASN A 3 29.92 21.69 30.95
N LYS A 4 30.35 20.98 32.00
CA LYS A 4 29.47 20.09 32.77
C LYS A 4 28.64 20.92 33.77
N PRO A 5 27.35 20.63 33.98
CA PRO A 5 26.57 19.61 33.29
C PRO A 5 26.13 20.03 31.89
N TYR A 6 26.11 19.09 30.94
CA TYR A 6 25.60 19.33 29.60
C TYR A 6 24.10 19.64 29.65
N SER A 7 23.72 20.64 28.86
CA SER A 7 22.37 21.16 28.70
C SER A 7 21.77 20.71 27.35
N LEU A 8 20.61 21.27 27.01
CA LEU A 8 20.01 21.08 25.69
C LEU A 8 20.90 21.62 24.56
N LYS A 9 21.78 22.60 24.82
CA LYS A 9 22.68 23.16 23.80
C LYS A 9 23.64 22.09 23.27
N GLU A 10 24.25 21.32 24.18
CA GLU A 10 25.18 20.25 23.86
C GLU A 10 24.45 19.07 23.19
N GLY A 11 23.26 18.71 23.65
CA GLY A 11 22.44 17.68 22.99
C GLY A 11 22.00 18.06 21.58
N THR A 12 21.63 19.33 21.36
CA THR A 12 21.32 19.85 20.02
C THR A 12 22.56 19.85 19.15
N ALA A 13 23.72 20.27 19.67
CA ALA A 13 24.96 20.24 18.92
C ALA A 13 25.35 18.82 18.49
N ILE A 14 25.17 17.81 19.34
CA ILE A 14 25.40 16.39 18.99
C ILE A 14 24.45 15.97 17.87
N THR A 15 23.15 16.27 18.00
CA THR A 15 22.14 15.83 17.02
C THR A 15 22.36 16.48 15.66
N VAL A 16 22.62 17.79 15.61
CA VAL A 16 22.97 18.51 14.38
C VAL A 16 24.29 17.99 13.82
N GLY A 17 25.29 17.74 14.67
CA GLY A 17 26.55 17.13 14.28
C GLY A 17 26.37 15.77 13.60
N LEU A 18 25.52 14.90 14.14
CA LEU A 18 25.19 13.60 13.53
C LEU A 18 24.50 13.77 12.16
N MET A 19 23.61 14.75 12.01
CA MET A 19 22.99 15.04 10.71
C MET A 19 24.03 15.52 9.69
N LEU A 20 24.96 16.40 10.08
CA LEU A 20 26.03 16.89 9.21
C LEU A 20 27.01 15.78 8.83
N ILE A 21 27.42 14.94 9.78
CA ILE A 21 28.24 13.75 9.51
C ILE A 21 27.50 12.80 8.58
N GLY A 22 26.20 12.59 8.80
CA GLY A 22 25.36 11.80 7.91
C GLY A 22 25.33 12.36 6.50
N LEU A 23 25.24 13.67 6.32
CA LEU A 23 25.28 14.30 5.00
C LEU A 23 26.64 14.07 4.32
N ILE A 24 27.74 14.18 5.08
CA ILE A 24 29.08 13.88 4.56
C ILE A 24 29.17 12.41 4.11
N LEU A 25 28.66 11.46 4.91
CA LEU A 25 28.60 10.05 4.52
C LEU A 25 27.75 9.86 3.26
N GLN A 26 26.58 10.49 3.20
CA GLN A 26 25.71 10.42 2.03
C GLN A 26 26.41 10.87 0.74
N PHE A 27 27.19 11.94 0.78
CA PHE A 27 27.92 12.43 -0.39
C PHE A 27 29.20 11.65 -0.71
N THR A 28 29.79 10.97 0.27
CA THR A 28 31.07 10.24 0.07
C THR A 28 30.86 8.78 -0.33
N ILE A 29 29.91 8.08 0.30
CA ILE A 29 29.69 6.63 0.08
C ILE A 29 28.30 6.30 -0.48
N GLY A 30 27.41 7.28 -0.60
CA GLY A 30 26.05 7.08 -1.12
C GLY A 30 25.08 6.51 -0.07
N PRO A 31 23.84 6.15 -0.48
CA PRO A 31 22.80 5.63 0.41
C PRO A 31 23.18 4.26 1.00
N LEU A 32 22.68 3.95 2.21
CA LEU A 32 22.90 2.65 2.82
C LEU A 32 22.12 1.53 2.11
N GLU A 33 22.78 0.43 1.76
CA GLU A 33 22.14 -0.77 1.24
C GLU A 33 21.75 -1.73 2.37
N TRP A 34 20.45 -1.75 2.71
CA TRP A 34 19.92 -2.59 3.81
C TRP A 34 20.13 -4.10 3.60
N GLY A 35 20.33 -4.54 2.35
CA GLY A 35 20.66 -5.93 2.04
C GLY A 35 21.92 -6.45 2.73
N LEU A 36 22.85 -5.56 3.13
CA LEU A 36 24.03 -5.91 3.93
C LEU A 36 23.69 -6.45 5.33
N PHE A 37 22.49 -6.14 5.84
CA PHE A 37 22.01 -6.58 7.15
C PHE A 37 21.04 -7.77 7.05
N MET A 38 20.88 -8.40 5.89
CA MET A 38 20.11 -9.66 5.81
C MET A 38 20.68 -10.73 6.75
N TRP A 39 19.84 -11.67 7.17
CA TRP A 39 20.25 -12.80 7.99
C TRP A 39 21.52 -13.49 7.47
N PRO A 40 22.54 -13.72 8.31
CA PRO A 40 22.59 -13.52 9.77
C PRO A 40 23.19 -12.17 10.22
N ALA A 41 23.46 -11.24 9.31
CA ALA A 41 24.16 -9.99 9.63
C ALA A 41 23.35 -9.07 10.57
N ASN A 42 22.02 -9.02 10.44
CA ASN A 42 21.16 -8.29 11.37
C ASN A 42 21.28 -8.76 12.83
N ILE A 43 21.25 -10.06 13.10
CA ILE A 43 21.33 -10.57 14.47
C ILE A 43 22.72 -10.33 15.06
N ILE A 44 23.77 -10.41 14.24
CA ILE A 44 25.13 -10.02 14.63
C ILE A 44 25.18 -8.53 14.97
N ALA A 45 24.64 -7.67 14.11
CA ALA A 45 24.58 -6.23 14.35
C ALA A 45 23.80 -5.87 15.61
N LEU A 46 22.66 -6.51 15.86
CA LEU A 46 21.86 -6.32 17.08
C LEU A 46 22.63 -6.75 18.33
N THR A 47 23.31 -7.90 18.27
CA THR A 47 24.10 -8.42 19.39
C THR A 47 25.26 -7.48 19.74
N ILE A 48 25.99 -7.00 18.72
CA ILE A 48 27.06 -6.02 18.90
C ILE A 48 26.49 -4.73 19.49
N PHE A 49 25.36 -4.24 18.97
CA PHE A 49 24.73 -3.01 19.44
C PHE A 49 24.33 -3.12 20.92
N VAL A 50 23.69 -4.22 21.32
CA VAL A 50 23.34 -4.48 22.73
C VAL A 50 24.59 -4.59 23.61
N ALA A 51 25.65 -5.26 23.15
CA ALA A 51 26.92 -5.36 23.89
C ALA A 51 27.55 -3.98 24.10
N LEU A 52 27.52 -3.10 23.09
CA LEU A 52 28.01 -1.73 23.21
C LEU A 52 27.22 -0.91 24.25
N LEU A 53 25.89 -1.04 24.28
CA LEU A 53 25.07 -0.40 25.30
C LEU A 53 25.42 -0.91 26.71
N LEU A 54 25.66 -2.22 26.88
CA LEU A 54 26.11 -2.75 28.16
C LEU A 54 27.46 -2.17 28.60
N VAL A 55 28.41 -2.01 27.66
CA VAL A 55 29.71 -1.37 27.93
C VAL A 55 29.54 0.10 28.34
N VAL A 56 28.72 0.87 27.62
CA VAL A 56 28.41 2.27 27.95
C VAL A 56 27.78 2.37 29.34
N TRP A 57 26.83 1.51 29.66
CA TRP A 57 26.19 1.45 30.96
C TRP A 57 27.18 1.10 32.10
N LEU A 58 28.06 0.12 31.90
CA LEU A 58 29.07 -0.27 32.89
C LEU A 58 30.04 0.88 33.18
N LEU A 59 30.48 1.57 32.12
CA LEU A 59 31.46 2.64 32.21
C LEU A 59 30.84 4.00 32.59
N ARG A 60 29.52 4.09 32.79
CA ARG A 60 28.81 5.35 33.06
C ARG A 60 29.31 6.11 34.29
N LYS A 61 29.85 5.43 35.30
CA LYS A 61 30.39 6.11 36.50
C LYS A 61 31.70 6.84 36.18
N HIS A 62 32.45 6.35 35.20
CA HIS A 62 33.75 6.90 34.82
C HIS A 62 33.63 8.03 33.79
N PHE A 63 32.71 7.90 32.83
CA PHE A 63 32.55 8.88 31.76
C PHE A 63 31.28 9.72 31.92
N TYR A 64 31.45 11.05 31.95
CA TYR A 64 30.32 11.98 32.04
C TYR A 64 29.36 11.84 30.84
N PHE A 65 29.89 11.65 29.63
CA PHE A 65 29.10 11.50 28.41
C PHE A 65 28.10 10.33 28.47
N PHE A 66 28.53 9.17 29.02
CA PHE A 66 27.65 8.01 29.19
C PHE A 66 26.51 8.26 30.20
N ARG A 67 26.73 9.11 31.22
CA ARG A 67 25.62 9.58 32.08
C ARG A 67 24.69 10.54 31.35
N PHE A 68 25.25 11.40 30.52
CA PHE A 68 24.50 12.33 29.70
C PHE A 68 23.60 11.60 28.68
N MET A 69 24.04 10.48 28.10
CA MET A 69 23.23 9.67 27.18
C MET A 69 21.88 9.24 27.78
N ALA A 70 21.84 8.92 29.07
CA ALA A 70 20.61 8.52 29.76
C ALA A 70 19.78 9.73 30.30
N SER A 71 20.01 10.94 29.80
CA SER A 71 19.36 12.17 30.28
C SER A 71 18.36 12.77 29.29
N MET A 72 17.43 13.60 29.80
CA MET A 72 16.47 14.32 28.97
C MET A 72 17.17 15.30 28.02
N GLN A 73 18.32 15.82 28.41
CA GLN A 73 19.12 16.75 27.62
C GLN A 73 19.68 16.09 26.35
N ALA A 74 19.91 14.77 26.36
CA ALA A 74 20.24 14.00 25.16
C ALA A 74 18.99 13.57 24.37
N ALA A 75 17.95 13.14 25.08
CA ALA A 75 16.73 12.60 24.48
C ALA A 75 15.92 13.63 23.68
N VAL A 76 15.68 14.82 24.24
CA VAL A 76 14.81 15.83 23.61
C VAL A 76 15.34 16.29 22.25
N PRO A 77 16.62 16.66 22.09
CA PRO A 77 17.15 17.02 20.78
C PRO A 77 17.14 15.86 19.79
N ALA A 78 17.42 14.63 20.22
CA ALA A 78 17.37 13.45 19.36
C ALA A 78 15.95 13.18 18.83
N ILE A 79 14.94 13.27 19.70
CA ILE A 79 13.53 13.14 19.32
C ILE A 79 13.12 14.27 18.36
N ALA A 80 13.50 15.52 18.65
CA ALA A 80 13.21 16.66 17.79
C ALA A 80 13.85 16.50 16.39
N GLY A 81 15.09 16.01 16.34
CA GLY A 81 15.79 15.72 15.10
C GLY A 81 15.15 14.58 14.30
N ALA A 82 14.80 13.49 14.96
CA ALA A 82 14.09 12.36 14.34
C ALA A 82 12.72 12.79 13.81
N ALA A 83 11.98 13.60 14.58
CA ALA A 83 10.69 14.14 14.18
C ALA A 83 10.82 15.06 12.95
N LEU A 84 11.80 15.97 12.93
CA LEU A 84 12.07 16.82 11.78
C LEU A 84 12.34 16.00 10.51
N LEU A 85 13.22 14.99 10.61
CA LEU A 85 13.53 14.13 9.47
C LEU A 85 12.34 13.27 9.04
N THR A 86 11.50 12.84 9.99
CA THR A 86 10.24 12.13 9.68
C THR A 86 9.22 13.03 8.98
N ILE A 87 9.15 14.32 9.34
CA ILE A 87 8.33 15.29 8.62
C ILE A 87 8.83 15.46 7.19
N ILE A 88 10.15 15.58 6.99
CA ILE A 88 10.76 15.63 5.65
C ILE A 88 10.38 14.39 4.84
N MET A 89 10.48 13.19 5.43
CA MET A 89 10.03 11.94 4.80
C MET A 89 8.55 11.96 4.41
N GLY A 90 7.68 12.53 5.24
CA GLY A 90 6.24 12.62 4.99
C GLY A 90 5.83 13.62 3.91
N VAL A 91 6.58 14.72 3.74
CA VAL A 91 6.30 15.73 2.71
C VAL A 91 7.04 15.47 1.38
N THR A 92 8.00 14.55 1.38
CA THR A 92 8.72 14.12 0.18
C THR A 92 8.13 12.84 -0.38
N ARG A 93 8.00 12.77 -1.71
CA ARG A 93 7.49 11.57 -2.38
C ARG A 93 8.53 10.44 -2.25
N GLN A 94 8.28 9.50 -1.35
CA GLN A 94 9.13 8.33 -1.17
C GLN A 94 9.01 7.37 -2.36
N LEU A 95 10.14 6.84 -2.81
CA LEU A 95 10.20 5.87 -3.89
C LEU A 95 10.10 4.44 -3.36
N PRO A 96 9.48 3.52 -4.12
CA PRO A 96 9.43 2.11 -3.75
C PRO A 96 10.82 1.46 -3.76
N GLU A 97 10.92 0.32 -3.08
CA GLU A 97 12.10 -0.54 -3.11
C GLU A 97 12.52 -0.90 -4.55
N GLY A 98 13.83 -1.09 -4.76
CA GLY A 98 14.40 -1.41 -6.06
C GLY A 98 14.67 -0.22 -7.01
N ARG A 99 14.11 0.97 -6.75
CA ARG A 99 14.42 2.18 -7.55
C ARG A 99 15.58 2.98 -6.96
N LEU A 100 16.41 3.62 -7.77
CA LEU A 100 17.42 4.57 -7.26
C LEU A 100 16.74 5.86 -6.77
N PRO A 101 17.36 6.62 -5.85
CA PRO A 101 16.88 7.96 -5.50
C PRO A 101 16.72 8.83 -6.75
N ALA A 102 15.63 9.58 -6.83
CA ALA A 102 15.39 10.52 -7.94
C ALA A 102 16.06 11.88 -7.71
N ASP A 103 16.47 12.17 -6.48
CA ASP A 103 17.14 13.40 -6.08
C ASP A 103 18.59 13.14 -5.70
N PRO A 104 19.51 14.11 -5.91
CA PRO A 104 20.94 13.93 -5.67
C PRO A 104 21.31 13.82 -4.18
N ILE A 105 20.41 14.20 -3.26
CA ILE A 105 20.68 14.21 -1.81
C ILE A 105 20.24 12.88 -1.18
N GLY A 106 19.19 12.24 -1.70
CA GLY A 106 18.62 11.00 -1.17
C GLY A 106 17.32 11.18 -0.37
N LEU A 107 16.68 12.35 -0.42
CA LEU A 107 15.44 12.63 0.30
C LEU A 107 14.24 11.80 -0.19
N THR A 108 14.28 11.31 -1.43
CA THR A 108 13.28 10.38 -1.99
C THR A 108 13.43 8.95 -1.46
N LYS A 109 14.50 8.65 -0.71
CA LYS A 109 14.77 7.39 -0.01
C LYS A 109 15.28 7.63 1.42
N MET A 110 14.42 8.22 2.26
CA MET A 110 14.80 8.62 3.63
C MET A 110 15.27 7.45 4.51
N LEU A 111 14.76 6.23 4.29
CA LEU A 111 15.21 5.06 5.07
C LEU A 111 16.64 4.63 4.74
N ASN A 112 17.19 5.02 3.58
CA ASN A 112 18.57 4.75 3.19
C ASN A 112 19.49 5.98 3.45
N PHE A 113 18.93 7.08 3.94
CA PHE A 113 19.60 8.37 4.07
C PHE A 113 20.38 8.45 5.39
N TRP A 114 21.70 8.63 5.31
CA TRP A 114 22.59 8.57 6.48
C TRP A 114 22.23 9.52 7.64
N PRO A 115 21.83 10.78 7.43
CA PRO A 115 21.35 11.64 8.53
C PRO A 115 20.18 11.03 9.30
N PHE A 116 19.23 10.40 8.59
CA PHE A 116 18.11 9.69 9.20
C PHE A 116 18.60 8.51 10.03
N ILE A 117 19.47 7.68 9.44
CA ILE A 117 20.02 6.49 10.08
C ILE A 117 20.79 6.85 11.35
N LEU A 118 21.70 7.82 11.30
CA LEU A 118 22.54 8.19 12.46
C LEU A 118 21.73 8.78 13.61
N VAL A 119 20.75 9.66 13.32
CA VAL A 119 19.86 10.21 14.35
C VAL A 119 18.98 9.12 14.95
N TYR A 120 18.51 8.18 14.13
CA TYR A 120 17.69 7.06 14.59
C TYR A 120 18.49 6.07 15.45
N VAL A 121 19.73 5.74 15.06
CA VAL A 121 20.66 4.93 15.87
C VAL A 121 20.95 5.62 17.20
N TRP A 122 21.20 6.93 17.19
CA TRP A 122 21.44 7.72 18.41
C TRP A 122 20.22 7.73 19.34
N MET A 123 19.03 7.97 18.80
CA MET A 123 17.78 7.90 19.57
C MET A 123 17.56 6.50 20.15
N THR A 124 17.79 5.45 19.36
CA THR A 124 17.68 4.05 19.79
C THR A 124 18.68 3.72 20.91
N ALA A 125 19.90 4.25 20.82
CA ALA A 125 20.91 4.09 21.86
C ALA A 125 20.49 4.78 23.17
N ILE A 126 19.96 6.01 23.11
CA ILE A 126 19.40 6.71 24.28
C ILE A 126 18.26 5.90 24.91
N THR A 127 17.33 5.39 24.10
CA THR A 127 16.22 4.54 24.58
C THR A 127 16.75 3.24 25.21
N GLY A 128 17.78 2.63 24.62
CA GLY A 128 18.46 1.45 25.16
C GLY A 128 19.08 1.72 26.54
N GLU A 129 19.87 2.79 26.67
CA GLU A 129 20.47 3.21 27.95
C GLU A 129 19.41 3.50 29.02
N ALA A 130 18.32 4.20 28.65
CA ALA A 130 17.21 4.45 29.55
C ALA A 130 16.55 3.14 30.01
N THR A 131 16.41 2.15 29.12
CA THR A 131 15.85 0.83 29.42
C THR A 131 16.75 0.05 30.38
N ILE A 132 18.07 0.00 30.13
CA ILE A 132 19.03 -0.67 31.01
C ILE A 132 19.08 0.02 32.38
N LEU A 133 19.04 1.35 32.43
CA LEU A 133 18.99 2.09 33.69
C LEU A 133 17.74 1.72 34.51
N GLN A 134 16.57 1.68 33.87
CA GLN A 134 15.32 1.31 34.53
C GLN A 134 15.32 -0.15 35.01
N LEU A 135 15.89 -1.07 34.23
CA LEU A 135 16.09 -2.46 34.63
C LEU A 135 17.04 -2.56 35.83
N SER A 136 18.16 -1.83 35.82
CA SER A 136 19.15 -1.85 36.92
C SER A 136 18.62 -1.26 38.24
N ARG A 137 17.57 -0.43 38.16
CA ARG A 137 16.88 0.17 39.32
C ARG A 137 15.45 -0.34 39.39
N PHE A 138 15.23 -1.61 39.07
CA PHE A 138 13.90 -2.19 38.95
C PHE A 138 13.04 -1.91 40.19
N SER A 139 11.78 -1.56 39.96
CA SER A 139 10.77 -1.41 40.99
C SER A 139 9.40 -1.64 40.35
N TRP A 140 8.53 -2.38 41.03
CA TRP A 140 7.16 -2.63 40.59
C TRP A 140 6.37 -1.33 40.29
N ARG A 141 6.68 -0.24 41.01
CA ARG A 141 6.06 1.07 40.76
C ARG A 141 6.48 1.69 39.42
N ARG A 142 7.65 1.31 38.89
CA ARG A 142 8.21 1.80 37.63
C ARG A 142 8.05 0.80 36.48
N LEU A 143 7.44 -0.36 36.73
CA LEU A 143 7.22 -1.40 35.73
C LEU A 143 6.53 -0.86 34.46
N PRO A 144 5.48 -0.01 34.53
CA PRO A 144 4.85 0.52 33.31
C PRO A 144 5.80 1.34 32.44
N SER A 145 6.65 2.17 33.05
CA SER A 145 7.64 2.96 32.33
C SER A 145 8.72 2.08 31.71
N PHE A 146 9.19 1.06 32.43
CA PHE A 146 10.18 0.11 31.92
C PHE A 146 9.64 -0.67 30.72
N VAL A 147 8.43 -1.23 30.84
CA VAL A 147 7.78 -1.99 29.75
C VAL A 147 7.56 -1.11 28.53
N SER A 148 7.21 0.16 28.72
CA SER A 148 7.07 1.13 27.61
C SER A 148 8.39 1.38 26.88
N HIS A 149 9.49 1.62 27.61
CA HIS A 149 10.80 1.88 27.01
C HIS A 149 11.42 0.64 26.37
N LEU A 150 11.25 -0.54 26.98
CA LEU A 150 11.67 -1.80 26.41
C LEU A 150 10.87 -2.11 25.12
N GLY A 151 9.55 -1.90 25.15
CA GLY A 151 8.71 -2.02 23.96
C GLY A 151 9.16 -1.09 22.83
N LEU A 152 9.44 0.18 23.13
CA LEU A 152 9.99 1.13 22.17
C LEU A 152 11.34 0.64 21.61
N PHE A 153 12.27 0.21 22.47
CA PHE A 153 13.57 -0.30 22.04
C PHE A 153 13.45 -1.49 21.08
N ILE A 154 12.55 -2.44 21.38
CA ILE A 154 12.24 -3.59 20.52
C ILE A 154 11.70 -3.11 19.16
N VAL A 155 10.73 -2.20 19.15
CA VAL A 155 10.16 -1.67 17.90
C VAL A 155 11.21 -0.98 17.04
N LEU A 156 12.04 -0.10 17.62
CA LEU A 156 13.05 0.64 16.89
C LEU A 156 14.13 -0.30 16.31
N THR A 157 14.62 -1.25 17.09
CA THR A 157 15.68 -2.18 16.65
C THR A 157 15.16 -3.23 15.67
N CYS A 158 14.11 -3.96 16.03
CA CYS A 158 13.58 -5.06 15.21
C CYS A 158 12.87 -4.55 13.96
N GLY A 159 12.20 -3.38 14.02
CA GLY A 159 11.59 -2.78 12.84
C GLY A 159 12.63 -2.31 11.81
N THR A 160 13.79 -1.84 12.27
CA THR A 160 14.87 -1.38 11.38
C THR A 160 15.65 -2.55 10.79
N LEU A 161 16.14 -3.47 11.64
CA LEU A 161 16.97 -4.59 11.20
C LEU A 161 16.15 -5.70 10.54
N GLY A 162 14.87 -5.85 10.90
CA GLY A 162 13.97 -6.82 10.29
C GLY A 162 13.55 -6.46 8.88
N ASN A 163 13.60 -5.18 8.51
CA ASN A 163 13.29 -4.73 7.14
C ASN A 163 14.22 -5.39 6.10
N ALA A 164 15.49 -5.63 6.46
CA ALA A 164 16.42 -6.33 5.57
C ALA A 164 15.98 -7.76 5.22
N ASP A 165 15.26 -8.44 6.12
CA ASP A 165 14.77 -9.81 5.90
C ASP A 165 13.37 -9.87 5.28
N MET A 166 12.68 -8.73 5.18
CA MET A 166 11.36 -8.67 4.58
C MET A 166 11.48 -8.97 3.08
N ARG A 167 10.67 -9.93 2.58
CA ARG A 167 10.60 -10.21 1.14
C ARG A 167 9.20 -9.91 0.64
N ARG A 168 9.14 -9.20 -0.49
CA ARG A 168 7.92 -8.93 -1.25
C ARG A 168 8.09 -9.50 -2.65
N LEU A 169 7.24 -10.48 -2.98
CA LEU A 169 7.27 -11.16 -4.26
C LEU A 169 5.93 -11.01 -4.97
N LYS A 170 5.95 -10.82 -6.28
CA LYS A 170 4.75 -10.81 -7.12
C LYS A 170 4.60 -12.14 -7.85
N MET A 171 3.45 -12.78 -7.69
CA MET A 171 3.12 -14.02 -8.40
C MET A 171 1.98 -13.74 -9.38
N PHE A 172 2.15 -14.16 -10.63
CA PHE A 172 1.15 -14.01 -11.70
C PHE A 172 0.49 -15.36 -11.91
N CYS A 173 -0.72 -15.53 -11.41
CA CYS A 173 -1.46 -16.79 -11.51
C CYS A 173 -2.43 -16.72 -12.69
N GLU A 174 -2.16 -17.50 -13.72
CA GLU A 174 -3.12 -17.75 -14.81
C GLU A 174 -4.16 -18.78 -14.39
N ARG A 175 -5.38 -18.61 -14.88
CA ARG A 175 -6.49 -19.50 -14.56
C ARG A 175 -6.18 -20.95 -14.96
N GLY A 176 -6.35 -21.87 -14.01
CA GLY A 176 -6.14 -23.31 -14.19
C GLY A 176 -4.67 -23.74 -14.27
N LYS A 177 -3.71 -22.82 -14.05
CA LYS A 177 -2.29 -23.14 -13.99
C LYS A 177 -1.77 -22.96 -12.57
N VAL A 178 -0.98 -23.92 -12.12
CA VAL A 178 -0.25 -23.84 -10.85
C VAL A 178 0.97 -22.94 -11.04
N GLU A 179 1.15 -21.95 -10.18
CA GLU A 179 2.33 -21.09 -10.15
C GLU A 179 3.00 -21.10 -8.77
N TRP A 180 4.33 -21.18 -8.74
CA TRP A 180 5.15 -21.19 -7.52
C TRP A 180 6.36 -20.25 -7.61
N ARG A 181 6.44 -19.48 -8.71
CA ARG A 181 7.51 -18.53 -8.98
C ARG A 181 7.03 -17.12 -8.65
N GLY A 182 7.75 -16.45 -7.76
CA GLY A 182 7.54 -15.05 -7.43
C GLY A 182 8.64 -14.17 -8.01
N LEU A 183 8.27 -12.97 -8.45
CA LEU A 183 9.20 -11.95 -8.94
C LEU A 183 9.47 -10.90 -7.86
N ASP A 184 10.73 -10.59 -7.62
CA ASP A 184 11.10 -9.48 -6.74
C ASP A 184 11.01 -8.11 -7.45
N ALA A 185 11.42 -7.03 -6.77
CA ALA A 185 11.40 -5.68 -7.30
C ALA A 185 12.32 -5.47 -8.53
N TRP A 186 13.28 -6.38 -8.76
CA TRP A 186 14.21 -6.36 -9.89
C TRP A 186 13.84 -7.40 -10.97
N ASN A 187 12.67 -8.02 -10.86
CA ASN A 187 12.19 -9.12 -11.71
C ASN A 187 13.03 -10.40 -11.65
N ASN A 188 13.83 -10.60 -10.60
CA ASN A 188 14.46 -11.91 -10.40
C ASN A 188 13.41 -12.92 -9.95
N VAL A 189 13.56 -14.15 -10.45
CA VAL A 189 12.64 -15.25 -10.16
C VAL A 189 13.07 -15.97 -8.89
N HIS A 190 12.16 -16.10 -7.94
CA HIS A 190 12.33 -16.86 -6.69
C HIS A 190 11.32 -18.00 -6.65
N GLN A 191 11.78 -19.22 -6.36
CA GLN A 191 10.88 -20.36 -6.13
C GLN A 191 10.38 -20.34 -4.69
N LEU A 192 9.07 -20.46 -4.52
CA LEU A 192 8.40 -20.40 -3.23
C LEU A 192 8.04 -21.80 -2.70
N PRO A 193 7.95 -21.98 -1.37
CA PRO A 193 7.43 -23.19 -0.74
C PRO A 193 5.90 -23.33 -0.84
N VAL A 194 5.24 -22.39 -1.52
CA VAL A 194 3.80 -22.31 -1.71
C VAL A 194 3.53 -22.11 -3.20
N ALA A 195 2.62 -22.92 -3.73
CA ALA A 195 2.08 -22.84 -5.08
C ALA A 195 0.63 -22.37 -5.02
N ILE A 196 0.21 -21.56 -5.98
CA ILE A 196 -1.14 -21.02 -6.09
C ILE A 196 -1.68 -21.31 -7.49
N GLN A 197 -2.85 -21.93 -7.57
CA GLN A 197 -3.62 -22.07 -8.79
C GLN A 197 -4.84 -21.15 -8.74
N LEU A 198 -5.04 -20.34 -9.79
CA LEU A 198 -6.23 -19.50 -9.91
C LEU A 198 -7.39 -20.33 -10.47
N GLU A 199 -8.46 -20.49 -9.70
CA GLU A 199 -9.69 -21.14 -10.18
C GLU A 199 -10.62 -20.14 -10.87
N LYS A 200 -10.86 -19.01 -10.19
CA LYS A 200 -11.79 -17.98 -10.66
C LYS A 200 -11.46 -16.62 -10.07
N PHE A 201 -11.37 -15.62 -10.93
CA PHE A 201 -11.38 -14.21 -10.53
C PHE A 201 -12.82 -13.68 -10.50
N THR A 202 -13.15 -12.86 -9.50
CA THR A 202 -14.44 -12.18 -9.37
C THR A 202 -14.22 -10.70 -9.04
N ILE A 203 -15.10 -9.85 -9.55
CA ILE A 203 -15.07 -8.41 -9.29
C ILE A 203 -16.50 -7.90 -9.14
N ASP A 204 -16.71 -7.07 -8.13
CA ASP A 204 -17.87 -6.23 -7.99
C ASP A 204 -17.50 -4.83 -8.48
N GLU A 205 -18.34 -4.25 -9.32
CA GLU A 205 -18.13 -2.92 -9.87
C GLU A 205 -19.20 -1.95 -9.36
N TYR A 206 -18.83 -0.69 -9.17
CA TYR A 206 -19.81 0.37 -8.90
C TYR A 206 -20.84 0.50 -10.03
N PRO A 207 -22.03 1.04 -9.77
CA PRO A 207 -23.02 1.32 -10.80
C PRO A 207 -22.44 2.17 -11.94
N PRO A 208 -22.89 1.95 -13.20
CA PRO A 208 -22.41 2.74 -14.33
C PRO A 208 -22.82 4.21 -14.15
N LYS A 209 -21.96 5.10 -14.62
CA LYS A 209 -22.17 6.55 -14.56
C LYS A 209 -22.10 7.14 -15.97
N LEU A 210 -22.92 8.14 -16.24
CA LEU A 210 -22.90 8.89 -17.49
C LEU A 210 -22.25 10.25 -17.27
N VAL A 211 -21.43 10.66 -18.23
CA VAL A 211 -20.78 11.97 -18.24
C VAL A 211 -20.89 12.55 -19.63
N VAL A 212 -20.91 13.88 -19.74
CA VAL A 212 -20.80 14.57 -21.03
C VAL A 212 -19.35 14.92 -21.28
N ILE A 213 -18.86 14.61 -22.48
CA ILE A 213 -17.54 15.00 -22.96
C ILE A 213 -17.68 15.97 -24.13
N ASN A 214 -16.68 16.84 -24.30
CA ASN A 214 -16.56 17.66 -25.49
C ASN A 214 -15.88 16.92 -26.67
N ARG A 215 -15.70 17.58 -27.82
CA ARG A 215 -14.95 17.05 -28.98
C ARG A 215 -13.52 16.58 -28.67
N ARG A 216 -12.90 17.13 -27.63
CA ARG A 216 -11.54 16.76 -27.18
C ARG A 216 -11.54 15.59 -26.20
N GLY A 217 -12.70 15.00 -25.88
CA GLY A 217 -12.83 13.92 -24.91
C GLY A 217 -12.80 14.37 -23.45
N LEU A 218 -12.87 15.68 -23.18
CA LEU A 218 -12.77 16.22 -21.82
C LEU A 218 -14.17 16.29 -21.16
N PRO A 219 -14.32 15.78 -19.92
CA PRO A 219 -15.59 15.84 -19.18
C PRO A 219 -16.08 17.27 -18.96
N GLN A 220 -17.40 17.47 -19.00
CA GLN A 220 -18.08 18.75 -18.86
C GLN A 220 -18.96 18.80 -17.61
N PRO A 221 -19.04 19.96 -16.92
CA PRO A 221 -18.21 21.15 -17.09
C PRO A 221 -16.74 20.93 -16.67
N ALA A 222 -15.78 21.55 -17.37
CA ALA A 222 -14.35 21.25 -17.22
C ALA A 222 -13.77 21.34 -15.79
N LYS A 223 -14.30 22.22 -14.93
CA LYS A 223 -13.82 22.39 -13.54
C LYS A 223 -14.43 21.39 -12.56
N LYS A 224 -15.67 20.98 -12.80
CA LYS A 224 -16.42 20.08 -11.92
C LYS A 224 -17.34 19.24 -12.81
N PRO A 225 -16.82 18.12 -13.36
CA PRO A 225 -17.60 17.27 -14.24
C PRO A 225 -18.86 16.79 -13.55
N GLU A 226 -19.99 16.95 -14.23
CA GLU A 226 -21.26 16.42 -13.74
C GLU A 226 -21.35 14.95 -14.16
N ASN A 227 -21.88 14.11 -13.28
CA ASN A 227 -22.10 12.70 -13.55
C ASN A 227 -23.50 12.27 -13.11
N LEU A 228 -24.08 11.34 -13.88
CA LEU A 228 -25.34 10.70 -13.54
C LEU A 228 -25.07 9.24 -13.22
N VAL A 229 -25.13 8.88 -11.94
CA VAL A 229 -24.95 7.49 -11.48
C VAL A 229 -26.25 6.73 -11.68
N LEU A 230 -26.19 5.59 -12.37
CA LEU A 230 -27.36 4.78 -12.72
C LEU A 230 -27.52 3.62 -11.75
N ASP A 231 -28.08 3.90 -10.59
CA ASP A 231 -28.50 2.86 -9.64
C ASP A 231 -29.65 2.00 -10.21
N LYS A 232 -29.84 0.79 -9.67
CA LYS A 232 -30.79 -0.21 -10.21
C LYS A 232 -32.26 0.27 -10.28
N GLY A 233 -32.62 1.37 -9.61
CA GLY A 233 -33.95 1.98 -9.65
C GLY A 233 -34.05 3.32 -10.40
N LEU A 234 -32.94 3.91 -10.84
CA LEU A 234 -32.96 5.22 -11.46
C LEU A 234 -33.38 5.13 -12.93
N ARG A 235 -34.55 5.68 -13.25
CA ARG A 235 -35.08 5.73 -14.63
C ARG A 235 -34.91 7.08 -15.29
N THR A 236 -34.83 8.16 -14.51
CA THR A 236 -34.67 9.52 -15.02
C THR A 236 -33.61 10.26 -14.23
N GLY A 237 -32.93 11.20 -14.87
CA GLY A 237 -31.92 12.05 -14.24
C GLY A 237 -31.64 13.29 -15.04
N HIS A 238 -30.92 14.24 -14.46
CA HIS A 238 -30.48 15.45 -15.14
C HIS A 238 -28.97 15.40 -15.32
N LEU A 239 -28.48 15.81 -16.49
CA LEU A 239 -27.05 15.85 -16.80
C LEU A 239 -26.76 17.03 -17.73
N THR A 240 -26.05 18.05 -17.25
CA THR A 240 -25.63 19.22 -18.05
C THR A 240 -26.78 19.89 -18.84
N GLY A 241 -27.94 20.05 -18.21
CA GLY A 241 -29.11 20.66 -18.86
C GLY A 241 -29.97 19.69 -19.69
N TRP A 242 -29.60 18.41 -19.79
CA TRP A 242 -30.38 17.37 -20.46
C TRP A 242 -31.13 16.50 -19.45
N ASN A 243 -32.41 16.26 -19.71
CA ASN A 243 -33.18 15.24 -19.02
C ASN A 243 -32.91 13.88 -19.67
N ILE A 244 -32.31 12.97 -18.92
CA ILE A 244 -31.94 11.64 -19.37
C ILE A 244 -32.94 10.64 -18.84
N GLU A 245 -33.58 9.88 -19.72
CA GLU A 245 -34.45 8.75 -19.42
C GLU A 245 -33.77 7.45 -19.85
N VAL A 246 -33.60 6.51 -18.93
CA VAL A 246 -33.04 5.17 -19.20
C VAL A 246 -34.19 4.24 -19.57
N ALA A 247 -34.32 3.96 -20.87
CA ALA A 247 -35.38 3.09 -21.38
C ALA A 247 -35.01 1.60 -21.29
N LYS A 248 -33.73 1.26 -21.44
CA LYS A 248 -33.24 -0.12 -21.32
C LYS A 248 -31.82 -0.17 -20.75
N ARG A 249 -31.54 -1.17 -19.92
CA ARG A 249 -30.20 -1.46 -19.38
C ARG A 249 -29.90 -2.94 -19.52
N ILE A 250 -28.67 -3.24 -19.96
CA ILE A 250 -28.13 -4.59 -20.09
C ILE A 250 -26.73 -4.54 -19.46
N ASP A 251 -26.53 -5.20 -18.31
CA ASP A 251 -25.25 -5.13 -17.59
C ASP A 251 -24.14 -5.95 -18.27
N ASP A 252 -24.51 -7.08 -18.89
CA ASP A 252 -23.61 -7.93 -19.67
C ASP A 252 -24.07 -7.95 -21.12
N ALA A 253 -23.64 -6.94 -21.87
CA ALA A 253 -24.07 -6.70 -23.23
C ALA A 253 -22.94 -6.84 -24.24
N MET A 254 -23.27 -7.34 -25.42
CA MET A 254 -22.42 -7.31 -26.61
C MET A 254 -23.20 -6.77 -27.81
N PRO A 255 -22.52 -6.14 -28.79
CA PRO A 255 -23.16 -5.79 -30.06
C PRO A 255 -23.79 -7.02 -30.72
N ALA A 256 -25.04 -6.91 -31.20
CA ALA A 256 -25.76 -8.04 -31.79
C ALA A 256 -25.02 -8.65 -33.01
N ALA A 257 -24.38 -7.79 -33.81
CA ALA A 257 -23.53 -8.21 -34.92
C ALA A 257 -22.32 -9.04 -34.44
N LEU A 258 -21.72 -8.65 -33.31
CA LEU A 258 -20.58 -9.34 -32.74
C LEU A 258 -20.95 -10.74 -32.26
N VAL A 259 -22.06 -10.89 -31.53
CA VAL A 259 -22.53 -12.20 -31.05
C VAL A 259 -22.78 -13.16 -32.21
N ARG A 260 -23.36 -12.69 -33.32
CA ARG A 260 -23.58 -13.51 -34.53
C ARG A 260 -22.29 -13.94 -35.21
N MET A 261 -21.26 -13.11 -35.18
CA MET A 261 -19.95 -13.41 -35.74
C MET A 261 -19.18 -14.39 -34.83
N VAL A 262 -19.15 -14.11 -33.53
CA VAL A 262 -18.51 -14.92 -32.49
C VAL A 262 -19.10 -16.34 -32.45
N GLY A 263 -20.43 -16.48 -32.53
CA GLY A 263 -21.09 -17.79 -32.54
C GLY A 263 -20.76 -18.68 -33.75
N LYS A 264 -20.09 -18.14 -34.78
CA LYS A 264 -19.68 -18.88 -35.98
C LYS A 264 -18.16 -19.09 -36.09
N MET A 265 -17.37 -18.58 -35.14
CA MET A 265 -15.90 -18.65 -35.19
C MET A 265 -15.33 -19.75 -34.28
N PRO A 266 -14.32 -20.52 -34.74
CA PRO A 266 -13.59 -21.47 -33.90
C PRO A 266 -12.85 -20.76 -32.76
N THR A 267 -12.85 -21.36 -31.56
CA THR A 267 -12.31 -20.78 -30.31
C THR A 267 -10.84 -20.34 -30.41
N GLY A 268 -10.01 -21.07 -31.16
CA GLY A 268 -8.60 -20.75 -31.36
C GLY A 268 -8.35 -19.51 -32.24
N MET A 269 -9.33 -19.08 -33.04
CA MET A 269 -9.21 -17.92 -33.92
C MET A 269 -9.56 -16.61 -33.19
N MET A 270 -10.40 -16.66 -32.15
CA MET A 270 -10.81 -15.49 -31.39
C MET A 270 -9.67 -14.82 -30.62
N ALA A 271 -8.66 -15.58 -30.18
CA ALA A 271 -7.52 -15.05 -29.44
C ALA A 271 -6.62 -14.12 -30.28
N ASN A 272 -6.67 -14.23 -31.61
CA ASN A 272 -5.77 -13.53 -32.54
C ASN A 272 -6.44 -12.40 -33.32
N ILE A 273 -7.73 -12.12 -33.10
CA ILE A 273 -8.43 -11.04 -33.80
C ILE A 273 -8.23 -9.75 -33.01
N ARG A 274 -7.58 -8.77 -33.64
CA ARG A 274 -7.62 -7.39 -33.15
C ARG A 274 -8.99 -6.79 -33.44
N MET A 275 -9.85 -6.81 -32.43
CA MET A 275 -11.24 -6.37 -32.53
C MET A 275 -11.40 -4.87 -32.75
N ASP A 276 -10.33 -4.09 -32.56
CA ASP A 276 -10.23 -2.68 -32.95
C ASP A 276 -10.49 -2.46 -34.45
N SER A 277 -10.16 -3.44 -35.28
CA SER A 277 -10.23 -3.40 -36.74
C SER A 277 -11.61 -3.83 -37.28
N LEU A 278 -12.37 -4.60 -36.48
CA LEU A 278 -13.72 -5.07 -36.83
C LEU A 278 -14.83 -4.22 -36.19
N GLY A 279 -14.49 -3.38 -35.20
CA GLY A 279 -15.43 -2.54 -34.46
C GLY A 279 -15.92 -1.26 -35.15
N VAL A 280 -15.52 -1.01 -36.42
CA VAL A 280 -15.88 0.23 -37.14
C VAL A 280 -17.30 0.20 -37.71
N ALA A 281 -17.96 -0.96 -37.75
CA ALA A 281 -19.37 -1.02 -38.09
C ALA A 281 -20.18 -0.50 -36.91
N ARG A 282 -20.61 0.78 -36.99
CA ARG A 282 -21.64 1.39 -36.13
C ARG A 282 -22.61 0.30 -35.70
N ASN A 283 -22.71 0.06 -34.40
CA ASN A 283 -23.64 -0.92 -33.85
C ASN A 283 -25.09 -0.47 -34.12
N ASN A 284 -25.55 -0.66 -35.35
CA ASN A 284 -26.86 -0.25 -35.85
C ASN A 284 -27.95 -1.22 -35.37
N GLU A 285 -27.56 -2.42 -34.94
CA GLU A 285 -28.45 -3.48 -34.47
C GLU A 285 -28.63 -3.48 -32.94
N GLY A 286 -27.86 -2.65 -32.23
CA GLY A 286 -27.94 -2.49 -30.79
C GLY A 286 -27.25 -3.60 -30.00
N TYR A 287 -27.56 -3.68 -28.70
CA TYR A 287 -26.93 -4.61 -27.77
C TYR A 287 -27.88 -5.72 -27.34
N VAL A 288 -27.32 -6.91 -27.15
CA VAL A 288 -28.01 -8.09 -26.63
C VAL A 288 -27.30 -8.61 -25.38
N GLN A 289 -28.04 -9.27 -24.49
CA GLN A 289 -27.49 -9.93 -23.31
C GLN A 289 -26.53 -11.04 -23.75
N SER A 290 -25.35 -11.10 -23.14
CA SER A 290 -24.33 -12.11 -23.41
C SER A 290 -23.47 -12.33 -22.17
N GLU A 291 -23.29 -13.58 -21.76
CA GLU A 291 -22.35 -13.95 -20.69
C GLU A 291 -20.93 -14.25 -21.24
N ALA A 292 -20.70 -14.04 -22.52
CA ALA A 292 -19.41 -14.29 -23.14
C ALA A 292 -18.33 -13.33 -22.60
N PRO A 293 -17.07 -13.79 -22.53
CA PRO A 293 -15.95 -12.91 -22.20
C PRO A 293 -15.91 -11.66 -23.08
N GLY A 294 -15.78 -10.50 -22.45
CA GLY A 294 -15.78 -9.20 -23.11
C GLY A 294 -17.15 -8.51 -23.12
N SER A 295 -18.22 -9.10 -22.60
CA SER A 295 -19.48 -8.35 -22.43
C SER A 295 -19.32 -7.21 -21.43
N ALA A 296 -19.97 -6.07 -21.73
CA ALA A 296 -19.90 -4.84 -20.95
C ALA A 296 -21.27 -4.19 -20.81
N CYS A 297 -21.40 -3.21 -19.92
CA CYS A 297 -22.67 -2.54 -19.71
C CYS A 297 -23.07 -1.73 -20.94
N ALA A 298 -24.33 -1.87 -21.36
CA ALA A 298 -24.95 -1.04 -22.38
C ALA A 298 -26.31 -0.56 -21.91
N ILE A 299 -26.57 0.73 -22.13
CA ILE A 299 -27.84 1.37 -21.79
C ILE A 299 -28.41 2.07 -23.01
N PHE A 300 -29.72 2.02 -23.18
CA PHE A 300 -30.44 2.81 -24.16
C PHE A 300 -31.07 3.99 -23.45
N VAL A 301 -30.67 5.20 -23.84
CA VAL A 301 -31.13 6.43 -23.21
C VAL A 301 -31.86 7.32 -24.21
N LYS A 302 -32.81 8.09 -23.69
CA LYS A 302 -33.46 9.20 -24.35
C LYS A 302 -33.08 10.49 -23.62
N ALA A 303 -32.37 11.37 -24.30
CA ALA A 303 -31.96 12.68 -23.79
C ALA A 303 -32.86 13.76 -24.38
N THR A 304 -33.44 14.61 -23.53
CA THR A 304 -34.32 15.72 -23.95
C THR A 304 -33.85 17.07 -23.40
N ARG A 305 -33.88 18.10 -24.25
CA ARG A 305 -33.61 19.50 -23.87
C ARG A 305 -34.53 20.42 -24.67
N GLY A 306 -35.58 20.93 -24.03
CA GLY A 306 -36.64 21.65 -24.73
C GLY A 306 -37.33 20.75 -25.77
N ALA A 307 -37.30 21.17 -27.04
CA ALA A 307 -37.85 20.39 -28.16
C ALA A 307 -36.86 19.37 -28.75
N GLU A 308 -35.57 19.42 -28.37
CA GLU A 308 -34.57 18.49 -28.89
C GLU A 308 -34.67 17.14 -28.18
N VAL A 309 -34.76 16.06 -28.97
CA VAL A 309 -34.76 14.68 -28.48
C VAL A 309 -33.68 13.90 -29.20
N LYS A 310 -32.78 13.27 -28.43
CA LYS A 310 -31.75 12.35 -28.94
C LYS A 310 -31.90 11.01 -28.23
N GLN A 311 -31.74 9.92 -28.96
CA GLN A 311 -31.83 8.58 -28.39
C GLN A 311 -30.78 7.66 -28.99
N GLY A 312 -30.28 6.73 -28.18
CA GLY A 312 -29.30 5.76 -28.64
C GLY A 312 -28.70 4.94 -27.51
N TRP A 313 -27.90 3.95 -27.91
CA TRP A 313 -27.12 3.15 -26.99
C TRP A 313 -25.87 3.87 -26.54
N ILE A 314 -25.54 3.71 -25.26
CA ILE A 314 -24.28 4.13 -24.64
C ILE A 314 -23.67 2.90 -23.97
N SER A 315 -22.40 2.64 -24.22
CA SER A 315 -21.63 1.56 -23.61
C SER A 315 -20.20 2.01 -23.33
N CYS A 316 -19.61 1.53 -22.24
CA CYS A 316 -18.20 1.72 -21.93
C CYS A 316 -17.26 0.91 -22.84
N GLY A 317 -17.80 -0.07 -23.58
CA GLY A 317 -16.99 -0.98 -24.39
C GLY A 317 -16.24 -2.00 -23.53
N SER A 318 -15.36 -2.75 -24.20
CA SER A 318 -14.44 -3.71 -23.57
C SER A 318 -13.22 -3.94 -24.47
N TYR A 319 -12.33 -4.87 -24.10
CA TYR A 319 -11.26 -5.34 -24.97
C TYR A 319 -11.76 -5.99 -26.28
N MET A 320 -13.05 -6.31 -26.39
CA MET A 320 -13.65 -6.93 -27.59
C MET A 320 -14.38 -5.94 -28.50
N PHE A 321 -14.73 -4.73 -28.04
CA PHE A 321 -15.41 -3.73 -28.86
C PHE A 321 -15.25 -2.32 -28.26
N PRO A 322 -15.17 -1.27 -29.10
CA PRO A 322 -14.97 0.09 -28.62
C PRO A 322 -16.19 0.61 -27.82
N TYR A 323 -15.96 1.65 -27.03
CA TYR A 323 -17.06 2.35 -26.36
C TYR A 323 -18.02 2.99 -27.38
N GLN A 324 -19.27 3.20 -26.97
CA GLN A 324 -20.29 3.87 -27.76
C GLN A 324 -20.87 5.03 -26.96
N GLY A 325 -20.87 6.23 -27.53
CA GLY A 325 -21.48 7.43 -26.95
C GLY A 325 -22.71 7.90 -27.71
N LEU A 326 -23.56 8.68 -27.05
CA LEU A 326 -24.70 9.37 -27.67
C LEU A 326 -24.31 10.81 -27.97
N LYS A 327 -24.13 11.15 -29.25
CA LYS A 327 -23.88 12.52 -29.69
C LYS A 327 -25.13 13.37 -29.43
N LEU A 328 -24.98 14.40 -28.60
CA LEU A 328 -26.07 15.33 -28.26
C LEU A 328 -26.16 16.43 -29.29
N ASP A 329 -25.04 17.09 -29.52
CA ASP A 329 -24.85 18.13 -30.51
C ASP A 329 -23.45 18.00 -31.11
N ASP A 330 -23.04 19.02 -31.87
CA ASP A 330 -21.76 19.00 -32.53
C ASP A 330 -20.57 19.02 -31.58
N GLU A 331 -20.70 19.61 -30.40
CA GLU A 331 -19.63 19.76 -29.41
C GLU A 331 -19.70 18.71 -28.29
N HIS A 332 -20.87 18.13 -28.00
CA HIS A 332 -21.12 17.32 -26.80
C HIS A 332 -21.57 15.89 -27.10
N THR A 333 -21.03 14.94 -26.34
CA THR A 333 -21.41 13.51 -26.40
C THR A 333 -21.57 12.96 -24.98
N ILE A 334 -22.67 12.25 -24.71
CA ILE A 334 -22.82 11.46 -23.48
C ILE A 334 -22.04 10.16 -23.65
N VAL A 335 -21.18 9.86 -22.69
CA VAL A 335 -20.41 8.61 -22.64
C VAL A 335 -20.56 7.94 -21.28
N MET A 336 -20.28 6.63 -21.26
CA MET A 336 -20.18 5.83 -20.04
C MET A 336 -18.71 5.47 -19.82
N PRO A 337 -18.04 6.01 -18.80
CA PRO A 337 -16.70 5.57 -18.43
C PRO A 337 -16.70 4.10 -17.95
N ASN A 338 -15.52 3.48 -17.95
CA ASN A 338 -15.33 2.17 -17.33
C ASN A 338 -15.77 2.20 -15.86
N ARG A 339 -16.39 1.10 -15.42
CA ARG A 339 -16.88 0.98 -14.06
C ARG A 339 -15.71 0.76 -13.12
N GLU A 340 -15.70 1.47 -12.01
CA GLU A 340 -14.65 1.35 -11.00
C GLU A 340 -14.86 0.06 -10.18
N PRO A 341 -13.79 -0.69 -9.89
CA PRO A 341 -13.88 -1.86 -9.01
C PRO A 341 -14.21 -1.43 -7.59
N ARG A 342 -15.22 -2.07 -6.99
CA ARG A 342 -15.61 -1.92 -5.58
C ARG A 342 -14.93 -2.98 -4.70
N ARG A 343 -14.85 -4.21 -5.21
CA ARG A 343 -14.27 -5.39 -4.56
C ARG A 343 -13.75 -6.30 -5.66
N TYR A 344 -12.62 -6.95 -5.47
CA TYR A 344 -12.26 -8.09 -6.29
C TYR A 344 -11.59 -9.17 -5.45
N ALA A 345 -11.77 -10.41 -5.89
CA ALA A 345 -11.30 -11.58 -5.18
C ALA A 345 -10.91 -12.69 -6.17
N SER A 346 -10.09 -13.61 -5.68
CA SER A 346 -9.68 -14.80 -6.42
C SER A 346 -9.97 -16.03 -5.60
N LEU A 347 -10.80 -16.93 -6.14
CA LEU A 347 -10.86 -18.31 -5.67
C LEU A 347 -9.58 -19.02 -6.14
N VAL A 348 -8.83 -19.56 -5.20
CA VAL A 348 -7.55 -20.19 -5.45
C VAL A 348 -7.44 -21.52 -4.71
N ASP A 349 -6.68 -22.43 -5.30
CA ASP A 349 -6.16 -23.62 -4.62
C ASP A 349 -4.70 -23.37 -4.26
N ILE A 350 -4.36 -23.52 -2.97
CA ILE A 350 -3.03 -23.28 -2.44
C ILE A 350 -2.41 -24.62 -2.05
N TYR A 351 -1.23 -24.88 -2.60
CA TYR A 351 -0.45 -26.09 -2.36
C TYR A 351 0.83 -25.75 -1.60
N THR A 352 1.20 -26.56 -0.62
CA THR A 352 2.42 -26.35 0.16
C THR A 352 3.37 -27.54 0.07
N MET A 353 4.67 -27.31 0.31
CA MET A 353 5.66 -28.39 0.30
C MET A 353 5.41 -29.48 1.36
N ASP A 354 4.72 -29.16 2.45
CA ASP A 354 4.27 -30.12 3.47
C ASP A 354 3.00 -30.89 3.08
N GLY A 355 2.52 -30.72 1.84
CA GLY A 355 1.44 -31.53 1.25
C GLY A 355 0.03 -31.02 1.53
N GLN A 356 -0.14 -29.80 2.04
CA GLN A 356 -1.46 -29.21 2.22
C GLN A 356 -2.03 -28.77 0.87
N ASN A 357 -3.34 -28.95 0.69
CA ASN A 357 -4.11 -28.40 -0.41
C ASN A 357 -5.34 -27.68 0.17
N ILE A 358 -5.38 -26.36 0.04
CA ILE A 358 -6.40 -25.51 0.64
C ILE A 358 -7.05 -24.66 -0.45
N GLN A 359 -8.34 -24.85 -0.64
CA GLN A 359 -9.15 -23.94 -1.45
C GLN A 359 -9.61 -22.75 -0.60
N THR A 360 -9.36 -21.52 -1.07
CA THR A 360 -9.75 -20.31 -0.35
C THR A 360 -10.03 -19.14 -1.30
N GLU A 361 -10.71 -18.11 -0.80
CA GLU A 361 -10.93 -16.85 -1.53
C GLU A 361 -9.99 -15.77 -0.96
N ILE A 362 -9.09 -15.26 -1.80
CA ILE A 362 -8.21 -14.14 -1.45
C ILE A 362 -8.84 -12.86 -2.02
N GLU A 363 -9.24 -11.96 -1.12
CA GLU A 363 -9.88 -10.68 -1.47
C GLU A 363 -8.95 -9.51 -1.21
N VAL A 364 -9.13 -8.42 -1.94
CA VAL A 364 -8.50 -7.13 -1.65
C VAL A 364 -8.67 -6.76 -0.17
N ASN A 365 -7.59 -6.32 0.47
CA ASN A 365 -7.52 -5.98 1.90
C ASN A 365 -7.80 -7.14 2.88
N LYS A 366 -7.95 -8.39 2.43
CA LYS A 366 -8.09 -9.58 3.28
C LYS A 366 -7.01 -10.60 2.92
N PRO A 367 -5.78 -10.45 3.44
CA PRO A 367 -4.69 -11.36 3.12
C PRO A 367 -4.90 -12.75 3.70
N PHE A 368 -4.42 -13.77 2.99
CA PHE A 368 -4.37 -15.15 3.48
C PHE A 368 -2.97 -15.47 3.99
N SER A 369 -2.85 -16.13 5.15
CA SER A 369 -1.55 -16.45 5.76
C SER A 369 -1.28 -17.95 5.73
N ILE A 370 -0.15 -18.37 5.16
CA ILE A 370 0.26 -19.78 5.08
C ILE A 370 1.78 -19.91 4.96
N SER A 371 2.37 -20.91 5.63
CA SER A 371 3.80 -21.24 5.55
C SER A 371 4.76 -20.05 5.72
N GLY A 372 4.42 -19.11 6.62
CA GLY A 372 5.22 -17.90 6.88
C GLY A 372 5.03 -16.76 5.87
N TRP A 373 4.13 -16.91 4.90
CA TRP A 373 3.78 -15.90 3.90
C TRP A 373 2.39 -15.34 4.13
N LYS A 374 2.24 -14.04 3.90
CA LYS A 374 0.96 -13.36 3.71
C LYS A 374 0.75 -13.11 2.23
N ILE A 375 -0.34 -13.62 1.70
CA ILE A 375 -0.72 -13.53 0.28
C ILE A 375 -1.81 -12.47 0.17
N TYR A 376 -1.50 -11.38 -0.52
CA TYR A 376 -2.40 -10.27 -0.80
C TYR A 376 -2.88 -10.34 -2.24
N GLN A 377 -4.17 -10.13 -2.45
CA GLN A 377 -4.69 -9.84 -3.79
C GLN A 377 -4.18 -8.44 -4.20
N LEU A 378 -3.25 -8.38 -5.16
CA LEU A 378 -2.59 -7.14 -5.57
C LEU A 378 -3.26 -6.50 -6.78
N SER A 379 -3.52 -7.28 -7.83
CA SER A 379 -4.04 -6.76 -9.10
C SER A 379 -4.61 -7.90 -9.96
N TYR A 380 -5.01 -7.59 -11.18
CA TYR A 380 -5.58 -8.48 -12.18
C TYR A 380 -5.32 -7.88 -13.57
N ASN A 381 -5.77 -8.54 -14.65
CA ASN A 381 -5.72 -7.95 -15.97
C ASN A 381 -6.79 -6.85 -16.12
N GLU A 382 -6.41 -5.61 -15.85
CA GLU A 382 -7.31 -4.43 -15.91
C GLU A 382 -7.91 -4.21 -17.30
N GLN A 383 -7.23 -4.61 -18.39
CA GLN A 383 -7.79 -4.51 -19.74
C GLN A 383 -8.98 -5.45 -19.95
N MET A 384 -8.95 -6.62 -19.31
CA MET A 384 -10.04 -7.60 -19.36
C MET A 384 -11.13 -7.33 -18.31
N GLY A 385 -10.84 -6.54 -17.28
CA GLY A 385 -11.80 -6.19 -16.24
C GLY A 385 -12.30 -7.44 -15.51
N LYS A 386 -13.63 -7.57 -15.38
CA LYS A 386 -14.29 -8.77 -14.81
C LYS A 386 -14.00 -10.08 -15.51
N TRP A 387 -13.45 -10.03 -16.72
CA TRP A 387 -13.09 -11.20 -17.51
C TRP A 387 -11.64 -11.63 -17.32
N SER A 388 -10.92 -11.05 -16.36
CA SER A 388 -9.53 -11.39 -16.11
C SER A 388 -9.33 -12.89 -15.93
N ASN A 389 -8.40 -13.44 -16.70
CA ASN A 389 -7.90 -14.81 -16.56
C ASN A 389 -6.60 -14.88 -15.75
N VAL A 390 -6.15 -13.75 -15.22
CA VAL A 390 -4.95 -13.63 -14.39
C VAL A 390 -5.26 -12.88 -13.10
N SER A 391 -4.73 -13.38 -12.00
CA SER A 391 -4.66 -12.66 -10.73
C SER A 391 -3.21 -12.45 -10.35
N VAL A 392 -2.89 -11.26 -9.88
CA VAL A 392 -1.57 -10.91 -9.38
C VAL A 392 -1.64 -10.91 -7.86
N PHE A 393 -0.80 -11.72 -7.23
CA PHE A 393 -0.68 -11.78 -5.77
C PHE A 393 0.63 -11.16 -5.33
N GLU A 394 0.59 -10.39 -4.22
CA GLU A 394 1.80 -9.98 -3.49
C GLU A 394 1.98 -10.94 -2.31
N LEU A 395 3.09 -11.67 -2.30
CA LEU A 395 3.49 -12.55 -1.23
C LEU A 395 4.51 -11.82 -0.37
N VAL A 396 4.20 -11.62 0.91
CA VAL A 396 5.05 -10.93 1.86
C VAL A 396 5.42 -11.86 3.00
N THR A 397 6.71 -11.96 3.31
CA THR A 397 7.19 -12.60 4.54
C THR A 397 8.07 -11.63 5.31
N ASP A 398 7.87 -11.56 6.62
CA ASP A 398 8.65 -10.76 7.56
C ASP A 398 8.83 -11.59 8.85
N PRO A 399 10.00 -12.23 9.04
CA PRO A 399 10.29 -13.04 10.22
C PRO A 399 10.30 -12.25 11.53
N TRP A 400 10.52 -10.92 11.48
CA TRP A 400 10.67 -10.06 12.64
C TRP A 400 9.35 -9.42 13.09
N LEU A 401 8.34 -9.42 12.23
CA LEU A 401 7.03 -8.83 12.50
C LEU A 401 6.41 -9.27 13.83
N PRO A 402 6.46 -10.57 14.25
CA PRO A 402 5.94 -10.97 15.56
C PRO A 402 6.64 -10.29 16.74
N ILE A 403 7.97 -10.10 16.64
CA ILE A 403 8.77 -9.42 17.67
C ILE A 403 8.45 -7.93 17.70
N VAL A 404 8.29 -7.30 16.53
CA VAL A 404 7.85 -5.91 16.42
C VAL A 404 6.48 -5.72 17.07
N TYR A 405 5.52 -6.62 16.81
CA TYR A 405 4.21 -6.59 17.45
C TYR A 405 4.29 -6.76 18.97
N ALA A 406 5.12 -7.67 19.47
CA ALA A 406 5.37 -7.79 20.91
C ALA A 406 5.86 -6.46 21.50
N GLY A 407 6.80 -5.78 20.82
CA GLY A 407 7.27 -4.45 21.20
C GLY A 407 6.16 -3.39 21.21
N ILE A 408 5.29 -3.36 20.20
CA ILE A 408 4.15 -2.44 20.12
C ILE A 408 3.16 -2.69 21.27
N PHE A 409 2.81 -3.95 21.55
CA PHE A 409 1.93 -4.28 22.67
C PHE A 409 2.54 -3.90 24.01
N MET A 410 3.85 -4.12 24.21
CA MET A 410 4.56 -3.66 25.40
C MET A 410 4.52 -2.13 25.53
N LEU A 411 4.76 -1.40 24.43
CA LEU A 411 4.68 0.06 24.41
C LEU A 411 3.30 0.55 24.88
N LEU A 412 2.22 -0.04 24.33
CA LEU A 412 0.83 0.28 24.66
C LEU A 412 0.49 -0.07 26.12
N ILE A 413 0.83 -1.27 26.57
CA ILE A 413 0.60 -1.73 27.96
C ILE A 413 1.32 -0.80 28.94
N GLY A 414 2.58 -0.46 28.64
CA GLY A 414 3.36 0.45 29.45
C GLY A 414 2.75 1.86 29.51
N ALA A 415 2.28 2.39 28.37
CA ALA A 415 1.62 3.69 28.30
C ALA A 415 0.31 3.72 29.11
N VAL A 416 -0.56 2.72 28.94
CA VAL A 416 -1.80 2.57 29.72
C VAL A 416 -1.50 2.44 31.22
N GLY A 417 -0.51 1.62 31.59
CA GLY A 417 -0.09 1.44 32.98
C GLY A 417 0.43 2.74 33.61
N MET A 418 1.19 3.56 32.87
CA MET A 418 1.63 4.88 33.35
C MET A 418 0.44 5.82 33.59
N PHE A 419 -0.55 5.84 32.70
CA PHE A 419 -1.75 6.65 32.85
C PHE A 419 -2.57 6.26 34.10
N LEU A 420 -2.78 4.96 34.31
CA LEU A 420 -3.54 4.44 35.46
C LEU A 420 -2.82 4.68 36.81
N THR A 421 -1.49 4.61 36.83
CA THR A 421 -0.70 4.85 38.05
C THR A 421 -0.55 6.33 38.38
N ALA A 422 -0.48 7.21 37.38
CA ALA A 422 -0.49 8.65 37.58
C ALA A 422 -1.80 9.14 38.23
N GLY A 423 -2.95 8.58 37.84
CA GLY A 423 -4.25 8.90 38.42
C GLY A 423 -4.40 8.51 39.91
N ARG A 424 -3.79 7.40 40.34
CA ARG A 424 -3.82 6.97 41.75
C ARG A 424 -3.04 7.92 42.66
N LYS A 425 -1.88 8.41 42.21
CA LYS A 425 -1.03 9.31 42.99
C LYS A 425 -1.73 10.64 43.31
N LYS A 426 -2.47 11.19 42.35
CA LYS A 426 -3.27 12.41 42.54
C LYS A 426 -4.45 12.21 43.52
N ARG A 427 -5.00 10.99 43.61
CA ARG A 427 -6.12 10.67 44.50
C ARG A 427 -5.66 10.50 45.96
N GLU A 428 -4.48 9.91 46.17
CA GLU A 428 -3.85 9.77 47.49
C GLU A 428 -3.34 11.12 48.04
N GLU A 429 -2.89 12.04 47.18
CA GLU A 429 -2.50 13.41 47.59
C GLU A 429 -3.70 14.31 47.93
N VAL A 430 -4.92 13.97 47.48
CA VAL A 430 -6.16 14.73 47.80
C VAL A 430 -6.88 14.16 49.03
N THR A 431 -6.53 12.94 49.46
CA THR A 431 -7.11 12.28 50.65
C THR A 431 -6.20 12.33 51.88
N ARG A 432 -5.03 12.96 51.78
CA ARG A 432 -4.17 13.39 52.89
C ARG A 432 -4.28 14.89 53.05
#